data_AF-A0A9C9W4K0-F1
#
_entry.id   AF-A0A9C9W4K0-F1
#
_cell.length_a   1.000
_cell.length_b   1.000
_cell.length_c   1.000
_cell.angle_alpha   90.00
_cell.angle_beta   90.00
_cell.angle_gamma   90.00
#
_symmetry.space_group_name_H-M   'P 1'
#
loop_
_entity.id
_entity.type
_entity.pdbx_description
1 polymer ?
#
loop_
_entity_poly.entity_id
_entity_poly.type
_entity_poly.pdbx_seq_one_letter_code
_entity_poly.pdbx_strand_id
1 'polypeptide(L)'
;MPAPVTPVPMAPAHPQPDSALAGGFERAAELPPGADSEQAGTGWQPVRAEDKRVVNGHTDINQLAPFRYPWAWKYFLNANRNHWTPLDINMSQDLHDYHHRLTAQERHLYENVLSYLTTSDILAMRNIGLAVMEKMSAPELQIYQARQVYEEALHTWTYQHCIETIGLDQGEIYNRYRVVPQINRKIRIANRRLESVLRTDIDLGNRDELENFVLAYIFFAAVFEGCWFYNGFSPVFALQRRGLMKGTAEQLQYIMRDEVMHCGFGIRTVRQIMVENDVVPDARAIRDMWDESEAAEADYARYLLKDAILGYSAEDHIEQFRHVANRRARQLGMEEPFPGARCALPWLDEQANLRKEKNFFETRVTEYQSGGALRWD
;
A
#
# COMPACT_ATOMS: atom_id res chain seq x y z
N MET A 1 70.39 17.71 22.17
CA MET A 1 69.68 18.19 23.37
C MET A 1 68.41 18.90 22.93
N PRO A 2 67.22 18.33 23.14
CA PRO A 2 65.95 18.98 22.85
C PRO A 2 65.34 19.61 24.11
N ALA A 3 64.59 20.70 23.89
CA ALA A 3 63.97 21.59 24.85
C ALA A 3 62.81 20.97 25.67
N PRO A 4 62.43 21.54 26.84
CA PRO A 4 61.38 21.00 27.69
C PRO A 4 59.99 21.31 27.12
N VAL A 5 59.11 20.30 27.17
CA VAL A 5 57.72 20.36 26.72
C VAL A 5 56.83 20.88 27.85
N THR A 6 56.11 21.97 27.61
CA THR A 6 55.05 22.50 28.47
C THR A 6 53.78 21.65 28.37
N PRO A 7 53.06 21.36 29.47
CA PRO A 7 51.83 20.57 29.43
C PRO A 7 50.63 21.40 28.96
N VAL A 8 49.82 20.80 28.09
CA VAL A 8 48.53 21.33 27.59
C VAL A 8 47.42 21.01 28.61
N PRO A 9 46.41 21.89 28.84
CA PRO A 9 45.35 21.63 29.81
C PRO A 9 44.35 20.59 29.28
N MET A 10 43.89 19.69 30.17
CA MET A 10 42.85 18.70 29.92
C MET A 10 41.48 19.35 29.66
N ALA A 11 40.78 18.88 28.63
CA ALA A 11 39.36 19.15 28.38
C ALA A 11 38.47 18.49 29.46
N PRO A 12 37.29 19.06 29.77
CA PRO A 12 36.41 18.52 30.80
C PRO A 12 35.75 17.21 30.33
N ALA A 13 35.63 16.27 31.27
CA ALA A 13 35.05 14.96 31.07
C ALA A 13 33.53 15.02 30.78
N HIS A 14 33.07 14.21 29.83
CA HIS A 14 31.66 13.90 29.62
C HIS A 14 31.06 13.24 30.89
N PRO A 15 29.83 13.58 31.30
CA PRO A 15 29.19 12.89 32.41
C PRO A 15 28.79 11.47 31.98
N GLN A 16 29.16 10.49 32.81
CA GLN A 16 28.67 9.11 32.70
C GLN A 16 27.17 9.04 33.05
N PRO A 17 26.41 8.08 32.49
CA PRO A 17 25.02 7.86 32.90
C PRO A 17 24.99 7.26 34.31
N ASP A 18 24.29 7.92 35.22
CA ASP A 18 24.08 7.44 36.59
C ASP A 18 23.34 6.09 36.59
N SER A 19 23.97 5.08 37.20
CA SER A 19 23.31 3.84 37.60
C SER A 19 22.53 4.08 38.90
N ALA A 20 21.23 4.29 38.79
CA ALA A 20 20.32 4.28 39.93
C ALA A 20 18.96 3.67 39.55
N LEU A 21 18.97 2.37 39.24
CA LEU A 21 17.77 1.53 39.23
C LEU A 21 17.94 0.43 40.28
N ALA A 22 17.88 0.80 41.55
CA ALA A 22 17.67 -0.14 42.66
C ALA A 22 17.21 0.64 43.90
N GLY A 23 15.89 0.66 44.14
CA GLY A 23 15.31 1.07 45.41
C GLY A 23 14.10 1.98 45.27
N GLY A 24 12.91 1.46 45.60
CA GLY A 24 11.74 2.29 45.91
C GLY A 24 10.43 1.93 45.21
N PHE A 25 10.01 0.66 45.20
CA PHE A 25 8.58 0.36 45.06
C PHE A 25 7.94 0.39 46.46
N GLU A 26 7.61 1.58 46.96
CA GLU A 26 6.64 1.73 48.06
C GLU A 26 6.25 3.21 48.20
N ARG A 27 5.22 3.60 47.43
CA ARG A 27 4.19 4.56 47.84
C ARG A 27 3.06 4.50 46.81
N ALA A 28 2.02 3.74 47.15
CA ALA A 28 0.74 3.88 46.50
C ALA A 28 0.28 5.33 46.73
N ALA A 29 0.20 6.12 45.67
CA ALA A 29 -0.49 7.38 45.71
C ALA A 29 -1.98 7.06 45.93
N GLU A 30 -2.53 7.47 47.07
CA GLU A 30 -3.97 7.43 47.32
C GLU A 30 -4.66 8.25 46.22
N LEU A 31 -5.40 7.55 45.37
CA LEU A 31 -6.30 8.16 44.40
C LEU A 31 -7.31 9.05 45.16
N PRO A 32 -7.66 10.24 44.63
CA PRO A 32 -8.60 11.13 45.30
C PRO A 32 -9.96 10.44 45.50
N PRO A 33 -10.61 10.61 46.67
CA PRO A 33 -11.92 10.04 46.93
C PRO A 33 -12.95 10.81 46.10
N GLY A 34 -13.39 10.21 45.00
CA GLY A 34 -14.27 10.84 44.02
C GLY A 34 -14.02 10.44 42.56
N ALA A 35 -13.16 9.45 42.29
CA ALA A 35 -13.30 8.71 41.05
C ALA A 35 -14.60 7.91 41.14
N ASP A 36 -15.65 8.43 40.50
CA ASP A 36 -16.88 7.69 40.28
C ASP A 36 -16.48 6.31 39.77
N SER A 37 -16.72 5.30 40.59
CA SER A 37 -16.83 3.94 40.10
C SER A 37 -18.09 3.90 39.25
N GLU A 38 -17.98 4.37 38.01
CA GLU A 38 -18.94 4.03 36.98
C GLU A 38 -19.03 2.51 36.99
N GLN A 39 -20.11 2.01 37.56
CA GLN A 39 -20.42 0.60 37.61
C GLN A 39 -20.30 0.10 36.17
N ALA A 40 -19.34 -0.80 35.91
CA ALA A 40 -19.31 -1.57 34.68
C ALA A 40 -20.72 -2.14 34.47
N GLY A 41 -21.43 -1.60 33.49
CA GLY A 41 -22.90 -1.57 33.51
C GLY A 41 -23.50 -2.96 33.59
N THR A 42 -24.39 -3.17 34.55
CA THR A 42 -25.22 -4.38 34.62
C THR A 42 -26.37 -4.23 33.61
N GLY A 43 -26.10 -4.58 32.35
CA GLY A 43 -27.08 -4.47 31.26
C GLY A 43 -26.53 -4.62 29.83
N TRP A 44 -25.21 -4.60 29.65
CA TRP A 44 -24.60 -4.75 28.33
C TRP A 44 -24.64 -6.22 27.87
N GLN A 45 -25.24 -6.46 26.72
CA GLN A 45 -25.24 -7.77 26.07
C GLN A 45 -23.99 -7.92 25.18
N PRO A 46 -23.43 -9.13 25.01
CA PRO A 46 -22.38 -9.38 24.04
C PRO A 46 -22.81 -8.97 22.62
N VAL A 47 -21.86 -8.47 21.82
CA VAL A 47 -22.12 -8.13 20.41
C VAL A 47 -22.51 -9.39 19.63
N ARG A 48 -23.55 -9.29 18.78
CA ARG A 48 -23.94 -10.33 17.84
C ARG A 48 -23.33 -10.07 16.47
N ALA A 49 -22.95 -11.12 15.74
CA ALA A 49 -22.27 -10.96 14.45
C ALA A 49 -23.18 -10.30 13.41
N GLU A 50 -24.46 -10.66 13.40
CA GLU A 50 -25.50 -10.14 12.50
C GLU A 50 -25.80 -8.64 12.68
N ASP A 51 -25.34 -8.03 13.77
CA ASP A 51 -25.55 -6.61 14.06
C ASP A 51 -24.40 -5.73 13.52
N LYS A 52 -23.21 -6.31 13.31
CA LYS A 52 -22.07 -5.59 12.70
C LYS A 52 -22.42 -5.12 11.29
N ARG A 53 -21.83 -4.02 10.82
CA ARG A 53 -21.94 -3.50 9.44
C ARG A 53 -20.59 -3.03 8.95
N VAL A 54 -20.39 -2.91 7.64
CA VAL A 54 -19.15 -2.34 7.11
C VAL A 54 -19.05 -0.86 7.48
N VAL A 55 -20.08 -0.07 7.12
CA VAL A 55 -20.25 1.34 7.49
C VAL A 55 -21.56 1.49 8.27
N ASN A 56 -21.75 2.60 8.99
CA ASN A 56 -22.97 2.91 9.75
C ASN A 56 -23.39 1.81 10.77
N GLY A 57 -22.45 1.01 11.26
CA GLY A 57 -22.68 0.04 12.32
C GLY A 57 -22.71 0.71 13.69
N HIS A 58 -23.61 0.25 14.55
CA HIS A 58 -23.79 0.76 15.92
C HIS A 58 -23.37 -0.23 17.02
N THR A 59 -22.80 -1.38 16.63
CA THR A 59 -22.24 -2.35 17.58
C THR A 59 -21.02 -1.79 18.29
N ASP A 60 -20.71 -2.30 19.49
CA ASP A 60 -19.46 -1.98 20.17
C ASP A 60 -18.24 -2.42 19.33
N ILE A 61 -17.59 -1.44 18.70
CA ILE A 61 -16.48 -1.65 17.77
C ILE A 61 -15.25 -2.23 18.48
N ASN A 62 -15.15 -2.11 19.81
CA ASN A 62 -14.03 -2.65 20.57
C ASN A 62 -14.11 -4.17 20.78
N GLN A 63 -15.23 -4.81 20.40
CA GLN A 63 -15.41 -6.27 20.47
C GLN A 63 -15.05 -6.94 19.13
N LEU A 64 -13.82 -7.48 19.08
CA LEU A 64 -13.32 -8.18 17.90
C LEU A 64 -14.22 -9.35 17.47
N ALA A 65 -14.61 -10.19 18.42
CA ALA A 65 -15.49 -11.33 18.20
C ALA A 65 -16.93 -11.03 18.66
N PRO A 66 -17.96 -11.67 18.07
CA PRO A 66 -17.89 -12.63 16.95
C PRO A 66 -17.66 -11.95 15.59
N PHE A 67 -17.14 -12.69 14.61
CA PHE A 67 -16.88 -12.18 13.26
C PHE A 67 -18.12 -12.24 12.36
N ARG A 68 -18.48 -11.11 11.76
CA ARG A 68 -19.41 -11.06 10.62
C ARG A 68 -18.67 -11.24 9.31
N TYR A 69 -17.45 -10.72 9.23
CA TYR A 69 -16.62 -10.76 8.03
C TYR A 69 -15.37 -11.62 8.24
N PRO A 70 -15.52 -12.96 8.36
CA PRO A 70 -14.37 -13.85 8.58
C PRO A 70 -13.35 -13.79 7.44
N TRP A 71 -13.77 -13.34 6.26
CA TRP A 71 -12.87 -13.08 5.14
C TRP A 71 -11.87 -11.96 5.41
N ALA A 72 -12.26 -10.90 6.12
CA ALA A 72 -11.38 -9.79 6.47
C ALA A 72 -10.26 -10.27 7.39
N TRP A 73 -10.63 -11.09 8.38
CA TRP A 73 -9.66 -11.75 9.26
C TRP A 73 -8.69 -12.66 8.49
N LYS A 74 -9.18 -13.39 7.48
CA LYS A 74 -8.33 -14.21 6.61
C LYS A 74 -7.35 -13.36 5.79
N TYR A 75 -7.77 -12.18 5.29
CA TYR A 75 -6.87 -11.23 4.64
C TYR A 75 -5.76 -10.77 5.59
N PHE A 76 -6.11 -10.42 6.84
CA PHE A 76 -5.13 -10.06 7.87
C PHE A 76 -4.12 -11.18 8.13
N LEU A 77 -4.58 -12.43 8.34
CA LEU A 77 -3.67 -13.55 8.56
C LEU A 77 -2.77 -13.84 7.36
N ASN A 78 -3.29 -13.71 6.13
CA ASN A 78 -2.50 -13.89 4.92
C ASN A 78 -1.45 -12.79 4.75
N ALA A 79 -1.79 -11.53 5.01
CA ALA A 79 -0.86 -10.41 4.95
C ALA A 79 0.29 -10.53 5.97
N ASN A 80 0.01 -11.00 7.18
CA ASN A 80 1.08 -11.28 8.16
C ASN A 80 2.03 -12.39 7.72
N ARG A 81 1.54 -13.42 7.00
CA ARG A 81 2.40 -14.47 6.41
C ARG A 81 3.27 -13.97 5.26
N ASN A 82 2.95 -12.80 4.72
CA ASN A 82 3.66 -12.19 3.61
C ASN A 82 4.72 -11.18 4.07
N HIS A 83 5.04 -11.09 5.37
CA HIS A 83 6.02 -10.12 5.84
C HIS A 83 7.36 -10.20 5.10
N TRP A 84 7.93 -9.04 4.77
CA TRP A 84 9.20 -8.90 4.08
C TRP A 84 9.82 -7.53 4.41
N THR A 85 11.09 -7.34 4.05
CA THR A 85 11.80 -6.06 4.20
C THR A 85 12.67 -5.78 2.96
N PRO A 86 12.75 -4.53 2.48
CA PRO A 86 13.61 -4.18 1.35
C PRO A 86 15.10 -4.44 1.62
N LEU A 87 15.51 -4.44 2.89
CA LEU A 87 16.91 -4.68 3.28
C LEU A 87 17.39 -6.12 3.02
N ASP A 88 16.47 -7.07 2.86
CA ASP A 88 16.82 -8.46 2.56
C ASP A 88 17.17 -8.67 1.07
N ILE A 89 17.05 -7.62 0.24
CA ILE A 89 17.15 -7.72 -1.22
C ILE A 89 18.45 -7.05 -1.68
N ASN A 90 19.29 -7.82 -2.36
CA ASN A 90 20.59 -7.35 -2.84
C ASN A 90 20.43 -6.42 -4.06
N MET A 91 20.92 -5.19 -3.91
CA MET A 91 20.86 -4.12 -4.91
C MET A 91 22.21 -3.81 -5.59
N SER A 92 23.27 -4.58 -5.33
CA SER A 92 24.61 -4.32 -5.89
C SER A 92 24.64 -4.41 -7.42
N GLN A 93 23.91 -5.37 -7.99
CA GLN A 93 23.82 -5.50 -9.45
C GLN A 93 23.04 -4.34 -10.07
N ASP A 94 21.97 -3.88 -9.41
CA ASP A 94 21.13 -2.78 -9.87
C ASP A 94 21.89 -1.46 -9.92
N LEU A 95 22.77 -1.20 -8.93
CA LEU A 95 23.67 -0.06 -8.96
C LEU A 95 24.56 -0.10 -10.22
N HIS A 96 25.18 -1.24 -10.50
CA HIS A 96 26.00 -1.41 -11.71
C HIS A 96 25.16 -1.27 -12.99
N ASP A 97 23.99 -1.91 -13.05
CA ASP A 97 23.10 -1.88 -14.21
C ASP A 97 22.69 -0.44 -14.53
N TYR A 98 22.30 0.35 -13.53
CA TYR A 98 21.87 1.73 -13.69
C TYR A 98 22.97 2.64 -14.28
N HIS A 99 24.19 2.56 -13.73
CA HIS A 99 25.31 3.42 -14.12
C HIS A 99 26.00 3.00 -15.41
N HIS A 100 25.93 1.72 -15.78
CA HIS A 100 26.76 1.18 -16.87
C HIS A 100 26.00 0.44 -17.98
N ARG A 101 24.76 0.01 -17.76
CA ARG A 101 24.02 -0.84 -18.73
C ARG A 101 22.73 -0.22 -19.23
N LEU A 102 22.03 0.57 -18.41
CA LEU A 102 20.81 1.24 -18.85
C LEU A 102 21.10 2.31 -19.91
N THR A 103 20.24 2.39 -20.92
CA THR A 103 20.22 3.52 -21.86
C THR A 103 19.66 4.77 -21.19
N ALA A 104 19.77 5.92 -21.85
CA ALA A 104 19.16 7.16 -21.34
C ALA A 104 17.62 7.05 -21.24
N GLN A 105 16.99 6.37 -22.21
CA GLN A 105 15.55 6.10 -22.22
C GLN A 105 15.15 5.19 -21.04
N GLU A 106 15.95 4.17 -20.76
CA GLU A 106 15.66 3.24 -19.65
C GLU A 106 15.87 3.87 -18.28
N ARG A 107 16.87 4.76 -18.13
CA ARG A 107 17.02 5.57 -16.91
C ARG A 107 15.84 6.53 -16.72
N HIS A 108 15.44 7.23 -17.78
CA HIS A 108 14.24 8.08 -17.76
C HIS A 108 13.02 7.27 -17.30
N LEU A 109 12.81 6.08 -17.86
CA LEU A 109 11.72 5.20 -17.45
C LEU A 109 11.83 4.80 -15.97
N TYR A 110 12.98 4.30 -15.54
CA TYR A 110 13.21 3.84 -14.17
C TYR A 110 12.96 4.94 -13.13
N GLU A 111 13.56 6.12 -13.33
CA GLU A 111 13.41 7.27 -12.43
C GLU A 111 11.96 7.79 -12.37
N ASN A 112 11.26 7.82 -13.51
CA ASN A 112 9.86 8.28 -13.54
C ASN A 112 8.91 7.28 -12.89
N VAL A 113 9.15 5.96 -13.02
CA VAL A 113 8.40 4.95 -12.26
C VAL A 113 8.58 5.14 -10.75
N LEU A 114 9.82 5.27 -10.27
CA LEU A 114 10.08 5.48 -8.84
C LEU A 114 9.46 6.77 -8.31
N SER A 115 9.55 7.87 -9.06
CA SER A 115 8.96 9.14 -8.65
C SER A 115 7.43 9.10 -8.57
N TYR A 116 6.77 8.38 -9.48
CA TYR A 116 5.33 8.16 -9.43
C TYR A 116 4.94 7.29 -8.23
N LEU A 117 5.59 6.12 -8.08
CA LEU A 117 5.22 5.14 -7.07
C LEU A 117 5.45 5.66 -5.64
N THR A 118 6.59 6.31 -5.38
CA THR A 118 6.89 6.83 -4.03
C THR A 118 5.87 7.83 -3.51
N THR A 119 5.36 8.69 -4.39
CA THR A 119 4.30 9.65 -4.01
C THR A 119 2.95 8.94 -3.87
N SER A 120 2.72 7.92 -4.69
CA SER A 120 1.42 7.26 -4.78
C SER A 120 1.12 6.37 -3.58
N ASP A 121 2.10 5.65 -3.02
CA ASP A 121 1.87 4.80 -1.84
C ASP A 121 1.65 5.66 -0.58
N ILE A 122 2.26 6.84 -0.50
CA ILE A 122 1.92 7.83 0.53
C ILE A 122 0.45 8.25 0.40
N LEU A 123 -0.05 8.41 -0.83
CA LEU A 123 -1.44 8.78 -1.09
C LEU A 123 -2.39 7.61 -0.78
N ALA A 124 -2.04 6.38 -1.15
CA ALA A 124 -2.76 5.16 -0.78
C ALA A 124 -2.86 5.01 0.74
N MET A 125 -1.75 5.16 1.46
CA MET A 125 -1.69 5.16 2.92
C MET A 125 -2.64 6.21 3.53
N ARG A 126 -2.64 7.45 3.01
CA ARG A 126 -3.55 8.50 3.47
C ARG A 126 -5.01 8.14 3.21
N ASN A 127 -5.34 7.58 2.05
CA ASN A 127 -6.68 7.11 1.75
C ASN A 127 -7.13 6.02 2.73
N ILE A 128 -6.35 4.97 2.89
CA ILE A 128 -6.70 3.83 3.74
C ILE A 128 -6.78 4.27 5.21
N GLY A 129 -5.74 4.95 5.71
CA GLY A 129 -5.63 5.30 7.12
C GLY A 129 -6.56 6.43 7.58
N LEU A 130 -6.84 7.41 6.71
CA LEU A 130 -7.58 8.62 7.11
C LEU A 130 -9.00 8.71 6.54
N ALA A 131 -9.29 8.05 5.41
CA ALA A 131 -10.62 8.11 4.78
C ALA A 131 -11.39 6.79 4.90
N VAL A 132 -10.76 5.65 4.58
CA VAL A 132 -11.51 4.39 4.47
C VAL A 132 -11.63 3.69 5.82
N MET A 133 -10.52 3.46 6.52
CA MET A 133 -10.49 2.73 7.79
C MET A 133 -11.32 3.43 8.87
N GLU A 134 -11.31 4.76 8.89
CA GLU A 134 -12.07 5.56 9.87
C GLU A 134 -13.59 5.37 9.71
N LYS A 135 -14.09 5.16 8.48
CA LYS A 135 -15.51 4.93 8.21
C LYS A 135 -15.97 3.49 8.46
N MET A 136 -15.03 2.58 8.71
CA MET A 136 -15.37 1.18 8.99
C MET A 136 -15.86 1.02 10.43
N SER A 137 -16.96 0.29 10.59
CA SER A 137 -17.66 0.07 11.87
C SER A 137 -17.57 -1.36 12.39
N ALA A 138 -16.79 -2.23 11.73
CA ALA A 138 -16.48 -3.57 12.20
C ALA A 138 -14.96 -3.76 12.41
N PRO A 139 -14.53 -4.21 13.60
CA PRO A 139 -13.11 -4.24 13.97
C PRO A 139 -12.28 -5.19 13.10
N GLU A 140 -12.83 -6.32 12.65
CA GLU A 140 -12.10 -7.25 11.78
C GLU A 140 -11.68 -6.64 10.43
N LEU A 141 -12.39 -5.60 9.96
CA LEU A 141 -12.01 -4.84 8.76
C LEU A 141 -10.90 -3.84 9.08
N GLN A 142 -11.04 -3.09 10.18
CA GLN A 142 -10.05 -2.10 10.62
C GLN A 142 -8.69 -2.74 10.91
N ILE A 143 -8.67 -3.96 11.46
CA ILE A 143 -7.41 -4.69 11.71
C ILE A 143 -6.69 -5.04 10.41
N TYR A 144 -7.41 -5.44 9.35
CA TYR A 144 -6.77 -5.64 8.05
C TYR A 144 -6.30 -4.31 7.46
N GLN A 145 -7.11 -3.25 7.50
CA GLN A 145 -6.72 -1.94 7.01
C GLN A 145 -5.47 -1.40 7.74
N ALA A 146 -5.35 -1.62 9.05
CA ALA A 146 -4.15 -1.26 9.79
C ALA A 146 -2.90 -2.02 9.27
N ARG A 147 -3.07 -3.29 8.88
CA ARG A 147 -2.01 -4.06 8.23
C ARG A 147 -1.69 -3.51 6.83
N GLN A 148 -2.70 -3.16 6.03
CA GLN A 148 -2.52 -2.53 4.73
C GLN A 148 -1.77 -1.18 4.86
N VAL A 149 -2.16 -0.31 5.80
CA VAL A 149 -1.45 0.97 6.10
C VAL A 149 0.03 0.74 6.40
N TYR A 150 0.35 -0.31 7.17
CA TYR A 150 1.74 -0.69 7.42
C TYR A 150 2.45 -1.15 6.13
N GLU A 151 1.77 -1.91 5.27
CA GLU A 151 2.32 -2.35 3.98
C GLU A 151 2.60 -1.15 3.06
N GLU A 152 1.72 -0.14 2.98
CA GLU A 152 1.99 1.10 2.23
C GLU A 152 3.23 1.85 2.73
N ALA A 153 3.45 1.86 4.05
CA ALA A 153 4.65 2.45 4.65
C ALA A 153 5.91 1.63 4.31
N LEU A 154 5.80 0.29 4.30
CA LEU A 154 6.86 -0.62 3.87
C LEU A 154 7.19 -0.44 2.37
N HIS A 155 6.20 -0.22 1.53
CA HIS A 155 6.39 0.06 0.10
C HIS A 155 7.08 1.41 -0.10
N THR A 156 6.66 2.44 0.63
CA THR A 156 7.33 3.76 0.64
C THR A 156 8.81 3.63 1.03
N TRP A 157 9.11 2.87 2.09
CA TRP A 157 10.48 2.58 2.49
C TRP A 157 11.28 1.84 1.40
N THR A 158 10.62 0.93 0.68
CA THR A 158 11.24 0.18 -0.42
C THR A 158 11.70 1.10 -1.56
N TYR A 159 10.88 2.08 -1.96
CA TYR A 159 11.32 3.04 -2.98
C TYR A 159 12.46 3.90 -2.48
N GLN A 160 12.44 4.34 -1.22
CA GLN A 160 13.55 5.08 -0.62
C GLN A 160 14.84 4.26 -0.65
N HIS A 161 14.78 2.98 -0.28
CA HIS A 161 15.93 2.07 -0.36
C HIS A 161 16.49 1.98 -1.78
N CYS A 162 15.64 1.89 -2.80
CA CYS A 162 16.07 1.92 -4.21
C CYS A 162 16.72 3.27 -4.59
N ILE A 163 16.09 4.39 -4.25
CA ILE A 163 16.55 5.74 -4.56
C ILE A 163 17.92 6.01 -3.94
N GLU A 164 18.09 5.68 -2.65
CA GLU A 164 19.35 5.84 -1.92
C GLU A 164 20.45 4.94 -2.46
N THR A 165 20.13 3.66 -2.69
CA THR A 165 21.14 2.68 -3.12
C THR A 165 21.69 3.01 -4.50
N ILE A 166 20.84 3.43 -5.43
CA ILE A 166 21.26 3.81 -6.78
C ILE A 166 21.99 5.17 -6.80
N GLY A 167 21.73 6.02 -5.79
CA GLY A 167 22.29 7.37 -5.68
C GLY A 167 21.54 8.39 -6.54
N LEU A 168 20.21 8.29 -6.61
CA LEU A 168 19.37 9.26 -7.32
C LEU A 168 19.24 10.56 -6.52
N ASP A 169 19.04 11.68 -7.22
CA ASP A 169 18.71 12.96 -6.57
C ASP A 169 17.30 12.88 -5.97
N GLN A 170 17.25 12.78 -4.63
CA GLN A 170 15.99 12.67 -3.90
C GLN A 170 15.11 13.91 -4.11
N GLY A 171 15.68 15.11 -4.09
CA GLY A 171 14.91 16.35 -4.25
C GLY A 171 14.25 16.43 -5.62
N GLU A 172 14.94 15.95 -6.64
CA GLU A 172 14.40 15.85 -8.00
C GLU A 172 13.29 14.79 -8.08
N ILE A 173 13.55 13.55 -7.66
CA ILE A 173 12.61 12.43 -7.71
C ILE A 173 11.31 12.75 -6.96
N TYR A 174 11.41 13.24 -5.72
CA TYR A 174 10.24 13.58 -4.90
C TYR A 174 9.48 14.81 -5.41
N ASN A 175 10.08 15.66 -6.24
CA ASN A 175 9.40 16.83 -6.78
C ASN A 175 8.71 16.57 -8.13
N ARG A 176 9.02 15.47 -8.84
CA ARG A 176 8.44 15.18 -10.17
C ARG A 176 6.92 15.15 -10.19
N TYR A 177 6.25 14.65 -9.14
CA TYR A 177 4.78 14.66 -9.10
C TYR A 177 4.16 16.06 -9.16
N ARG A 178 4.94 17.11 -8.85
CA ARG A 178 4.49 18.52 -8.88
C ARG A 178 4.77 19.18 -10.22
N VAL A 179 5.85 18.79 -10.90
CA VAL A 179 6.37 19.49 -12.08
C VAL A 179 6.19 18.73 -13.39
N VAL A 180 6.04 17.40 -13.35
CA VAL A 180 5.76 16.57 -14.53
C VAL A 180 4.24 16.50 -14.73
N PRO A 181 3.67 17.10 -15.80
CA PRO A 181 2.22 17.20 -15.97
C PRO A 181 1.49 15.86 -15.96
N GLN A 182 2.08 14.81 -16.54
CA GLN A 182 1.47 13.51 -16.68
C GLN A 182 1.40 12.75 -15.34
N ILE A 183 2.44 12.85 -14.52
CA ILE A 183 2.43 12.33 -13.14
C ILE A 183 1.46 13.16 -12.29
N ASN A 184 1.53 14.48 -12.40
CA ASN A 184 0.68 15.40 -11.64
C ASN A 184 -0.82 15.18 -11.93
N ARG A 185 -1.19 14.90 -13.18
CA ARG A 185 -2.58 14.62 -13.57
C ARG A 185 -3.13 13.41 -12.81
N LYS A 186 -2.41 12.29 -12.76
CA LYS A 186 -2.81 11.10 -12.00
C LYS A 186 -2.98 11.41 -10.51
N ILE A 187 -2.03 12.13 -9.92
CA ILE A 187 -2.07 12.52 -8.51
C ILE A 187 -3.23 13.48 -8.21
N ARG A 188 -3.56 14.42 -9.10
CA ARG A 188 -4.71 15.33 -8.94
C ARG A 188 -6.04 14.57 -8.97
N ILE A 189 -6.20 13.60 -9.87
CA ILE A 189 -7.41 12.76 -9.91
C ILE A 189 -7.59 12.04 -8.59
N ALA A 190 -6.52 11.43 -8.07
CA ALA A 190 -6.56 10.70 -6.81
C ALA A 190 -6.83 11.62 -5.60
N ASN A 191 -6.17 12.77 -5.51
CA ASN A 191 -6.43 13.75 -4.46
C ASN A 191 -7.88 14.26 -4.50
N ARG A 192 -8.43 14.56 -5.67
CA ARG A 192 -9.83 15.01 -5.79
C ARG A 192 -10.81 13.96 -5.24
N ARG A 193 -10.56 12.67 -5.49
CA ARG A 193 -11.38 11.58 -4.93
C ARG A 193 -11.19 11.47 -3.42
N LEU A 194 -9.95 11.51 -2.95
CA LEU A 194 -9.62 11.43 -1.53
C LEU A 194 -10.21 12.61 -0.72
N GLU A 195 -10.04 13.84 -1.19
CA GLU A 195 -10.54 15.05 -0.54
C GLU A 195 -12.07 15.05 -0.41
N SER A 196 -12.77 14.45 -1.37
CA SER A 196 -14.24 14.34 -1.32
C SER A 196 -14.75 13.48 -0.16
N VAL A 197 -13.92 12.58 0.37
CA VAL A 197 -14.28 11.64 1.45
C VAL A 197 -13.50 11.84 2.74
N LEU A 198 -12.45 12.67 2.74
CA LEU A 198 -11.71 13.08 3.94
C LEU A 198 -12.42 14.17 4.76
N ARG A 199 -13.57 14.65 4.32
CA ARG A 199 -14.29 15.72 5.01
C ARG A 199 -14.76 15.24 6.38
N THR A 200 -14.59 16.07 7.40
CA THR A 200 -14.97 15.74 8.78
C THR A 200 -16.48 15.69 8.99
N ASP A 201 -17.24 16.32 8.09
CA ASP A 201 -18.70 16.45 8.12
C ASP A 201 -19.44 15.45 7.21
N ILE A 202 -18.72 14.49 6.59
CA ILE A 202 -19.34 13.47 5.75
C ILE A 202 -20.30 12.58 6.56
N ASP A 203 -21.55 12.47 6.11
CA ASP A 203 -22.60 11.64 6.68
C ASP A 203 -22.93 10.47 5.74
N LEU A 204 -22.42 9.28 6.07
CA LEU A 204 -22.70 8.08 5.29
C LEU A 204 -24.14 7.56 5.45
N GLY A 205 -24.97 8.19 6.31
CA GLY A 205 -26.42 8.00 6.32
C GLY A 205 -27.12 8.76 5.18
N ASN A 206 -26.49 9.80 4.63
CA ASN A 206 -26.94 10.48 3.43
C ASN A 206 -26.62 9.63 2.18
N ARG A 207 -27.61 9.42 1.31
CA ARG A 207 -27.46 8.55 0.13
C ARG A 207 -26.41 9.06 -0.85
N ASP A 208 -26.38 10.36 -1.11
CA ASP A 208 -25.48 10.96 -2.09
C ASP A 208 -24.03 10.91 -1.58
N GLU A 209 -23.82 11.11 -0.28
CA GLU A 209 -22.50 11.01 0.35
C GLU A 209 -22.01 9.57 0.45
N LEU A 210 -22.90 8.62 0.76
CA LEU A 210 -22.58 7.20 0.72
C LEU A 210 -22.19 6.75 -0.70
N GLU A 211 -22.93 7.20 -1.72
CA GLU A 211 -22.58 6.92 -3.11
C GLU A 211 -21.21 7.53 -3.48
N ASN A 212 -20.93 8.76 -3.07
CA ASN A 212 -19.62 9.38 -3.27
C ASN A 212 -18.50 8.58 -2.59
N PHE A 213 -18.72 8.09 -1.36
CA PHE A 213 -17.76 7.22 -0.67
C PHE A 213 -17.52 5.91 -1.41
N VAL A 214 -18.59 5.27 -1.88
CA VAL A 214 -18.50 4.04 -2.70
C VAL A 214 -17.73 4.31 -4.00
N LEU A 215 -18.00 5.40 -4.71
CA LEU A 215 -17.27 5.79 -5.93
C LEU A 215 -15.79 6.06 -5.66
N ALA A 216 -15.46 6.78 -4.58
CA ALA A 216 -14.08 7.04 -4.19
C ALA A 216 -13.35 5.74 -3.83
N TYR A 217 -13.99 4.83 -3.10
CA TYR A 217 -13.37 3.57 -2.72
C TYR A 217 -13.22 2.62 -3.93
N ILE A 218 -14.18 2.59 -4.87
CA ILE A 218 -14.00 1.90 -6.16
C ILE A 218 -12.77 2.45 -6.88
N PHE A 219 -12.62 3.78 -6.97
CA PHE A 219 -11.46 4.39 -7.61
C PHE A 219 -10.16 3.89 -6.97
N PHE A 220 -10.02 3.97 -5.64
CA PHE A 220 -8.79 3.54 -4.98
C PHE A 220 -8.51 2.04 -5.13
N ALA A 221 -9.50 1.19 -4.89
CA ALA A 221 -9.31 -0.26 -4.93
C ALA A 221 -9.16 -0.83 -6.36
N ALA A 222 -9.98 -0.35 -7.31
CA ALA A 222 -10.05 -0.94 -8.65
C ALA A 222 -9.18 -0.20 -9.67
N VAL A 223 -9.08 1.13 -9.58
CA VAL A 223 -8.27 1.92 -10.51
C VAL A 223 -6.87 2.12 -9.97
N PHE A 224 -6.73 2.73 -8.79
CA PHE A 224 -5.44 3.19 -8.28
C PHE A 224 -4.51 2.00 -7.96
N GLU A 225 -4.90 1.14 -7.02
CA GLU A 225 -4.15 -0.08 -6.68
C GLU A 225 -4.37 -1.17 -7.75
N GLY A 226 -5.64 -1.36 -8.15
CA GLY A 226 -6.04 -2.46 -9.01
C GLY A 226 -5.57 -2.40 -10.47
N CYS A 227 -5.29 -1.20 -11.00
CA CYS A 227 -4.84 -0.98 -12.38
C CYS A 227 -3.54 -0.16 -12.45
N TRP A 228 -3.49 1.06 -11.90
CA TRP A 228 -2.31 1.93 -12.05
C TRP A 228 -1.06 1.39 -11.35
N PHE A 229 -1.18 0.79 -10.17
CA PHE A 229 -0.03 0.12 -9.52
C PHE A 229 0.33 -1.17 -10.22
N TYR A 230 -0.67 -2.03 -10.41
CA TYR A 230 -0.49 -3.30 -11.11
C TYR A 230 0.23 -3.14 -12.45
N ASN A 231 -0.18 -2.16 -13.25
CA ASN A 231 0.44 -1.83 -14.53
C ASN A 231 1.71 -0.98 -14.37
N GLY A 232 1.78 -0.13 -13.35
CA GLY A 232 2.91 0.75 -13.04
C GLY A 232 4.21 0.03 -12.69
N PHE A 233 4.14 -1.24 -12.26
CA PHE A 233 5.32 -2.09 -12.04
C PHE A 233 5.90 -2.67 -13.33
N SER A 234 5.06 -2.84 -14.36
CA SER A 234 5.45 -3.54 -15.60
C SER A 234 6.62 -2.91 -16.38
N PRO A 235 6.87 -1.57 -16.38
CA PRO A 235 8.05 -1.02 -17.02
C PRO A 235 9.37 -1.52 -16.40
N VAL A 236 9.43 -1.67 -15.08
CA VAL A 236 10.63 -2.19 -14.39
C VAL A 236 10.74 -3.71 -14.59
N PHE A 237 9.63 -4.44 -14.60
CA PHE A 237 9.65 -5.86 -14.96
C PHE A 237 10.09 -6.11 -16.41
N ALA A 238 9.83 -5.18 -17.34
CA ALA A 238 10.37 -5.27 -18.70
C ALA A 238 11.91 -5.20 -18.71
N LEU A 239 12.52 -4.38 -17.84
CA LEU A 239 13.98 -4.37 -17.63
C LEU A 239 14.46 -5.70 -17.01
N GLN A 240 13.76 -6.19 -15.99
CA GLN A 240 14.08 -7.46 -15.32
C GLN A 240 14.14 -8.64 -16.28
N ARG A 241 13.19 -8.73 -17.20
CA ARG A 241 13.12 -9.79 -18.21
C ARG A 241 14.33 -9.81 -19.15
N ARG A 242 15.10 -8.72 -19.19
CA ARG A 242 16.36 -8.59 -19.92
C ARG A 242 17.59 -8.74 -19.01
N GLY A 243 17.40 -9.13 -17.76
CA GLY A 243 18.46 -9.27 -16.76
C GLY A 243 19.02 -7.93 -16.27
N LEU A 244 18.18 -6.89 -16.21
CA LEU A 244 18.52 -5.55 -15.73
C LEU A 244 17.65 -5.19 -14.52
N MET A 245 18.20 -4.46 -13.55
CA MET A 245 17.45 -3.93 -12.40
C MET A 245 16.67 -5.02 -11.63
N LYS A 246 17.32 -6.17 -11.39
CA LYS A 246 16.66 -7.36 -10.85
C LYS A 246 16.29 -7.20 -9.37
N GLY A 247 17.08 -6.47 -8.59
CA GLY A 247 16.82 -6.18 -7.18
C GLY A 247 15.63 -5.24 -6.99
N THR A 248 15.51 -4.18 -7.81
CA THR A 248 14.32 -3.33 -7.80
C THR A 248 13.11 -4.12 -8.25
N ALA A 249 13.22 -4.91 -9.33
CA ALA A 249 12.12 -5.76 -9.77
C ALA A 249 11.70 -6.78 -8.70
N GLU A 250 12.64 -7.38 -7.98
CA GLU A 250 12.32 -8.29 -6.87
C GLU A 250 11.56 -7.57 -5.75
N GLN A 251 11.96 -6.36 -5.38
CA GLN A 251 11.22 -5.52 -4.44
C GLN A 251 9.78 -5.23 -4.94
N LEU A 252 9.63 -4.83 -6.20
CA LEU A 252 8.31 -4.57 -6.80
C LEU A 252 7.43 -5.83 -6.92
N GLN A 253 8.02 -7.03 -7.02
CA GLN A 253 7.25 -8.29 -6.97
C GLN A 253 6.62 -8.50 -5.58
N TYR A 254 7.34 -8.18 -4.50
CA TYR A 254 6.78 -8.25 -3.15
C TYR A 254 5.65 -7.24 -2.97
N ILE A 255 5.86 -5.98 -3.41
CA ILE A 255 4.81 -4.96 -3.43
C ILE A 255 3.60 -5.46 -4.23
N MET A 256 3.80 -5.97 -5.45
CA MET A 256 2.70 -6.44 -6.29
C MET A 256 1.90 -7.59 -5.65
N ARG A 257 2.56 -8.48 -4.90
CA ARG A 257 1.87 -9.55 -4.15
C ARG A 257 0.98 -8.95 -3.05
N ASP A 258 1.44 -7.90 -2.39
CA ASP A 258 0.67 -7.19 -1.37
C ASP A 258 -0.52 -6.45 -2.02
N GLU A 259 -0.29 -5.74 -3.13
CA GLU A 259 -1.31 -5.03 -3.93
C GLU A 259 -2.44 -5.93 -4.46
N VAL A 260 -2.13 -7.19 -4.80
CA VAL A 260 -3.17 -8.16 -5.17
C VAL A 260 -4.14 -8.41 -4.02
N MET A 261 -3.65 -8.43 -2.78
CA MET A 261 -4.51 -8.54 -1.60
C MET A 261 -5.26 -7.23 -1.34
N HIS A 262 -4.61 -6.08 -1.44
CA HIS A 262 -5.21 -4.76 -1.23
C HIS A 262 -6.40 -4.54 -2.17
N CYS A 263 -6.19 -4.70 -3.48
CA CYS A 263 -7.22 -4.60 -4.50
C CYS A 263 -8.37 -5.60 -4.23
N GLY A 264 -8.03 -6.85 -3.89
CA GLY A 264 -9.02 -7.89 -3.60
C GLY A 264 -9.88 -7.57 -2.37
N PHE A 265 -9.27 -7.08 -1.29
CA PHE A 265 -9.97 -6.65 -0.08
C PHE A 265 -10.86 -5.44 -0.38
N GLY A 266 -10.31 -4.40 -1.03
CA GLY A 266 -11.05 -3.19 -1.37
C GLY A 266 -12.29 -3.46 -2.22
N ILE A 267 -12.15 -4.24 -3.30
CA ILE A 267 -13.29 -4.64 -4.14
C ILE A 267 -14.34 -5.40 -3.32
N ARG A 268 -13.91 -6.31 -2.45
CA ARG A 268 -14.83 -7.10 -1.63
C ARG A 268 -15.57 -6.22 -0.61
N THR A 269 -14.88 -5.30 0.03
CA THR A 269 -15.44 -4.37 1.01
C THR A 269 -16.45 -3.44 0.36
N VAL A 270 -16.10 -2.83 -0.78
CA VAL A 270 -17.03 -1.97 -1.55
C VAL A 270 -18.30 -2.73 -1.93
N ARG A 271 -18.16 -3.96 -2.47
CA ARG A 271 -19.33 -4.78 -2.82
C ARG A 271 -20.18 -5.09 -1.59
N GLN A 272 -19.57 -5.33 -0.44
CA GLN A 272 -20.29 -5.54 0.80
C GLN A 272 -21.05 -4.27 1.23
N ILE A 273 -20.46 -3.09 1.11
CA ILE A 273 -21.14 -1.80 1.37
C ILE A 273 -22.36 -1.63 0.46
N MET A 274 -22.19 -1.87 -0.84
CA MET A 274 -23.27 -1.78 -1.83
C MET A 274 -24.45 -2.70 -1.46
N VAL A 275 -24.16 -3.94 -1.07
CA VAL A 275 -25.18 -4.93 -0.67
C VAL A 275 -25.87 -4.56 0.64
N GLU A 276 -25.11 -4.13 1.66
CA GLU A 276 -25.67 -3.82 2.98
C GLU A 276 -26.52 -2.56 3.03
N ASN A 277 -26.29 -1.64 2.10
CA ASN A 277 -26.94 -0.33 2.08
C ASN A 277 -27.83 -0.10 0.84
N ASP A 278 -28.00 -1.12 -0.01
CA ASP A 278 -28.76 -1.03 -1.28
C ASP A 278 -28.32 0.18 -2.14
N VAL A 279 -27.00 0.36 -2.24
CA VAL A 279 -26.38 1.42 -3.03
C VAL A 279 -25.85 0.86 -4.34
N VAL A 280 -26.26 1.49 -5.43
CA VAL A 280 -25.79 1.23 -6.78
C VAL A 280 -25.20 2.54 -7.30
N PRO A 281 -23.88 2.62 -7.53
CA PRO A 281 -23.26 3.82 -8.10
C PRO A 281 -23.82 4.15 -9.48
N ASP A 282 -23.96 5.43 -9.78
CA ASP A 282 -24.33 5.91 -11.11
C ASP A 282 -23.39 5.33 -12.17
N ALA A 283 -23.99 4.61 -13.13
CA ALA A 283 -23.28 3.99 -14.24
C ALA A 283 -22.50 5.02 -15.06
N ARG A 284 -23.01 6.26 -15.19
CA ARG A 284 -22.30 7.33 -15.87
C ARG A 284 -21.06 7.76 -15.08
N ALA A 285 -21.17 7.94 -13.77
CA ALA A 285 -20.03 8.29 -12.92
C ALA A 285 -18.93 7.21 -12.96
N ILE A 286 -19.31 5.93 -12.98
CA ILE A 286 -18.38 4.81 -13.17
C ILE A 286 -17.71 4.88 -14.54
N ARG A 287 -18.47 5.12 -15.62
CA ARG A 287 -17.92 5.23 -16.97
C ARG A 287 -16.94 6.41 -17.09
N ASP A 288 -17.33 7.58 -16.58
CA ASP A 288 -16.48 8.78 -16.59
C ASP A 288 -15.19 8.56 -15.79
N MET A 289 -15.26 7.82 -14.67
CA MET A 289 -14.08 7.44 -13.89
C MET A 289 -13.13 6.55 -14.67
N TRP A 290 -13.61 5.53 -15.38
CA TRP A 290 -12.76 4.67 -16.21
C TRP A 290 -12.11 5.45 -17.36
N ASP A 291 -12.88 6.29 -18.05
CA ASP A 291 -12.38 7.10 -19.18
C ASP A 291 -11.32 8.11 -18.73
N GLU A 292 -11.56 8.82 -17.62
CA GLU A 292 -10.59 9.77 -17.08
C GLU A 292 -9.30 9.06 -16.65
N SER A 293 -9.43 7.85 -16.07
CA SER A 293 -8.30 7.08 -15.57
C SER A 293 -7.45 6.47 -16.69
N GLU A 294 -8.09 6.00 -17.77
CA GLU A 294 -7.42 5.51 -18.97
C GLU A 294 -6.69 6.66 -19.68
N ALA A 295 -7.34 7.82 -19.82
CA ALA A 295 -6.73 8.97 -20.47
C ALA A 295 -5.49 9.46 -19.70
N ALA A 296 -5.54 9.45 -18.36
CA ALA A 296 -4.40 9.81 -17.52
C ALA A 296 -3.27 8.77 -17.63
N GLU A 297 -3.60 7.48 -17.68
CA GLU A 297 -2.60 6.42 -17.89
C GLU A 297 -1.97 6.51 -19.28
N ALA A 298 -2.76 6.80 -20.33
CA ALA A 298 -2.28 6.97 -21.69
C ALA A 298 -1.27 8.10 -21.83
N ASP A 299 -1.53 9.24 -21.18
CA ASP A 299 -0.58 10.34 -21.15
C ASP A 299 0.69 9.98 -20.39
N TYR A 300 0.56 9.29 -19.24
CA TYR A 300 1.69 8.81 -18.46
C TYR A 300 2.56 7.82 -19.24
N ALA A 301 1.95 6.85 -19.91
CA ALA A 301 2.64 5.84 -20.72
C ALA A 301 3.44 6.48 -21.86
N ARG A 302 2.84 7.43 -22.60
CA ARG A 302 3.54 8.16 -23.68
C ARG A 302 4.68 9.05 -23.16
N TYR A 303 4.54 9.59 -21.95
CA TYR A 303 5.61 10.35 -21.32
C TYR A 303 6.77 9.45 -20.86
N LEU A 304 6.44 8.28 -20.30
CA LEU A 304 7.41 7.30 -19.84
C LEU A 304 8.18 6.68 -21.02
N LEU A 305 7.47 6.38 -22.10
CA LEU A 305 7.94 5.68 -23.30
C LEU A 305 7.79 6.60 -24.52
N LYS A 306 8.55 7.70 -24.54
CA LYS A 306 8.65 8.57 -25.73
C LYS A 306 9.09 7.76 -26.95
N ASP A 307 10.05 6.87 -26.71
CA ASP A 307 10.44 5.78 -27.59
C ASP A 307 10.18 4.47 -26.86
N ALA A 308 9.80 3.43 -27.61
CA ALA A 308 9.67 2.09 -27.05
C ALA A 308 11.04 1.56 -26.60
N ILE A 309 11.05 0.77 -25.52
CA ILE A 309 12.22 -0.02 -25.14
C ILE A 309 12.07 -1.45 -25.66
N LEU A 310 13.15 -2.22 -25.66
CA LEU A 310 13.11 -3.59 -26.17
C LEU A 310 12.05 -4.44 -25.44
N GLY A 311 11.03 -4.86 -26.19
CA GLY A 311 9.96 -5.73 -25.71
C GLY A 311 8.86 -5.04 -24.90
N TYR A 312 8.79 -3.69 -24.92
CA TYR A 312 7.78 -2.95 -24.16
C TYR A 312 7.52 -1.55 -24.76
N SER A 313 6.25 -1.25 -25.02
CA SER A 313 5.79 0.00 -25.66
C SER A 313 4.65 0.67 -24.88
N ALA A 314 4.37 1.94 -25.19
CA ALA A 314 3.24 2.65 -24.60
C ALA A 314 1.90 1.99 -24.99
N GLU A 315 1.81 1.46 -26.20
CA GLU A 315 0.65 0.72 -26.70
C GLU A 315 0.41 -0.56 -25.89
N ASP A 316 1.46 -1.33 -25.60
CA ASP A 316 1.34 -2.55 -24.78
C ASP A 316 0.93 -2.20 -23.34
N HIS A 317 1.49 -1.13 -22.78
CA HIS A 317 1.14 -0.65 -21.43
C HIS A 317 -0.35 -0.30 -21.32
N ILE A 318 -0.90 0.43 -22.30
CA ILE A 318 -2.30 0.87 -22.28
C ILE A 318 -3.27 -0.26 -22.60
N GLU A 319 -2.91 -1.14 -23.53
CA GLU A 319 -3.73 -2.30 -23.81
C GLU A 319 -3.82 -3.24 -22.59
N GLN A 320 -2.71 -3.40 -21.86
CA GLN A 320 -2.72 -4.12 -20.59
C GLN A 320 -3.57 -3.42 -19.52
N PHE A 321 -3.49 -2.10 -19.37
CA PHE A 321 -4.35 -1.35 -18.46
C PHE A 321 -5.83 -1.64 -18.73
N ARG A 322 -6.26 -1.54 -20.00
CA ARG A 322 -7.65 -1.79 -20.40
C ARG A 322 -8.09 -3.22 -20.12
N HIS A 323 -7.21 -4.19 -20.38
CA HIS A 323 -7.45 -5.60 -20.06
C HIS A 323 -7.67 -5.82 -18.55
N VAL A 324 -6.82 -5.22 -17.71
CA VAL A 324 -6.93 -5.31 -16.25
C VAL A 324 -8.17 -4.58 -15.74
N ALA A 325 -8.50 -3.41 -16.29
CA ALA A 325 -9.71 -2.66 -15.96
C ALA A 325 -10.99 -3.49 -16.18
N ASN A 326 -11.10 -4.20 -17.30
CA ASN A 326 -12.21 -5.14 -17.53
C ASN A 326 -12.26 -6.25 -16.48
N ARG A 327 -11.10 -6.78 -16.06
CA ARG A 327 -11.02 -7.76 -14.97
C ARG A 327 -11.57 -7.17 -13.66
N ARG A 328 -11.22 -5.93 -13.31
CA ARG A 328 -11.71 -5.26 -12.10
C ARG A 328 -13.21 -4.97 -12.16
N ALA A 329 -13.71 -4.49 -13.29
CA ALA A 329 -15.14 -4.27 -13.50
C ALA A 329 -15.96 -5.56 -13.30
N ARG A 330 -15.51 -6.69 -13.87
CA ARG A 330 -16.14 -8.01 -13.63
C ARG A 330 -16.10 -8.40 -12.15
N GLN A 331 -14.99 -8.16 -11.45
CA GLN A 331 -14.88 -8.44 -10.01
C GLN A 331 -15.84 -7.58 -9.18
N LEU A 332 -16.14 -6.35 -9.62
CA LEU A 332 -17.14 -5.46 -9.01
C LEU A 332 -18.59 -5.83 -9.39
N GLY A 333 -18.80 -6.66 -10.41
CA GLY A 333 -20.12 -6.96 -10.96
C GLY A 333 -20.66 -5.87 -11.89
N MET A 334 -19.76 -5.13 -12.54
CA MET A 334 -20.06 -4.02 -13.45
C MET A 334 -19.73 -4.38 -14.90
N GLU A 335 -20.29 -3.62 -15.84
CA GLU A 335 -19.99 -3.75 -17.28
C GLU A 335 -18.50 -3.43 -17.56
N GLU A 336 -17.94 -4.12 -18.56
CA GLU A 336 -16.56 -3.92 -18.98
C GLU A 336 -16.38 -2.52 -19.62
N PRO A 337 -15.49 -1.66 -19.10
CA PRO A 337 -15.29 -0.33 -19.65
C PRO A 337 -14.59 -0.32 -21.02
N PHE A 338 -13.80 -1.36 -21.33
CA PHE A 338 -13.03 -1.44 -22.58
C PHE A 338 -13.22 -2.78 -23.31
N PRO A 339 -14.43 -3.11 -23.80
CA PRO A 339 -14.71 -4.40 -24.44
C PRO A 339 -13.72 -4.71 -25.57
N GLY A 340 -13.22 -5.95 -25.62
CA GLY A 340 -12.26 -6.40 -26.63
C GLY A 340 -10.79 -6.18 -26.29
N ALA A 341 -10.47 -5.54 -25.15
CA ALA A 341 -9.09 -5.37 -24.72
C ALA A 341 -8.37 -6.70 -24.48
N ARG A 342 -7.17 -6.86 -25.06
CA ARG A 342 -6.35 -8.08 -25.01
C ARG A 342 -5.28 -8.02 -23.92
N CYS A 343 -4.91 -9.18 -23.38
CA CYS A 343 -3.77 -9.27 -22.45
C CYS A 343 -2.47 -9.06 -23.23
N ALA A 344 -1.97 -7.82 -23.25
CA ALA A 344 -0.75 -7.44 -23.97
C ALA A 344 0.52 -7.90 -23.25
N LEU A 345 0.47 -8.04 -21.92
CA LEU A 345 1.60 -8.41 -21.06
C LEU A 345 1.25 -9.69 -20.28
N PRO A 346 1.15 -10.87 -20.93
CA PRO A 346 0.74 -12.11 -20.26
C PRO A 346 1.70 -12.54 -19.15
N TRP A 347 2.97 -12.15 -19.24
CA TRP A 347 3.99 -12.39 -18.23
C TRP A 347 3.77 -11.58 -16.93
N LEU A 348 2.92 -10.55 -16.92
CA LEU A 348 2.66 -9.73 -15.73
C LEU A 348 1.90 -10.52 -14.65
N ASP A 349 0.94 -11.37 -15.06
CA ASP A 349 0.24 -12.26 -14.13
C ASP A 349 1.17 -13.32 -13.53
N GLU A 350 2.20 -13.76 -14.26
CA GLU A 350 3.22 -14.69 -13.72
C GLU A 350 4.01 -14.03 -12.58
N GLN A 351 4.37 -12.75 -12.74
CA GLN A 351 5.08 -11.98 -11.73
C GLN A 351 4.26 -11.84 -10.43
N ALA A 352 2.93 -11.78 -10.54
CA ALA A 352 2.02 -11.61 -9.40
C ALA A 352 1.76 -12.91 -8.63
N ASN A 353 1.95 -14.06 -9.28
CA ASN A 353 1.68 -15.38 -8.72
C ASN A 353 2.93 -16.10 -8.21
N LEU A 354 4.11 -15.46 -8.28
CA LEU A 354 5.35 -16.03 -7.77
C LEU A 354 5.29 -16.19 -6.24
N ARG A 355 5.01 -17.41 -5.78
CA ARG A 355 5.32 -17.84 -4.42
C ARG A 355 6.83 -18.00 -4.32
N LYS A 356 7.50 -17.00 -3.73
CA LYS A 356 8.91 -17.14 -3.35
C LYS A 356 9.00 -18.04 -2.12
N GLU A 357 9.03 -19.35 -2.33
CA GLU A 357 9.63 -20.26 -1.36
C GLU A 357 11.14 -19.96 -1.39
N LYS A 358 11.63 -19.14 -0.45
CA LYS A 358 13.07 -18.89 -0.33
C LYS A 358 13.74 -20.24 0.01
N ASN A 359 14.68 -20.67 -0.83
CA ASN A 359 15.47 -21.88 -0.59
C ASN A 359 16.24 -21.72 0.73
N PHE A 360 15.99 -22.64 1.65
CA PHE A 360 16.51 -22.70 3.03
C PHE A 360 18.03 -22.57 3.18
N PHE A 361 18.80 -22.70 2.08
CA PHE A 361 20.26 -22.73 2.09
C PHE A 361 20.94 -21.40 1.72
N GLU A 362 20.22 -20.37 1.25
CA GLU A 362 20.84 -19.16 0.70
C GLU A 362 20.58 -17.86 1.50
N THR A 363 19.88 -17.89 2.64
CA THR A 363 19.62 -16.66 3.42
C THR A 363 19.60 -16.91 4.92
N ARG A 364 20.06 -15.90 5.70
CA ARG A 364 20.02 -15.92 7.17
C ARG A 364 18.56 -15.95 7.62
N VAL A 365 18.21 -16.95 8.42
CA VAL A 365 16.84 -17.27 8.85
C VAL A 365 16.21 -16.11 9.62
N THR A 366 15.12 -15.55 9.08
CA THR A 366 14.22 -14.61 9.78
C THR A 366 12.79 -15.15 9.99
N GLU A 367 12.49 -16.38 9.58
CA GLU A 367 11.17 -16.99 9.81
C GLU A 367 11.24 -18.20 10.76
N TYR A 368 10.62 -18.06 11.93
CA TYR A 368 10.10 -19.21 12.69
C TYR A 368 8.70 -19.51 12.15
N GLN A 369 8.59 -20.38 11.15
CA GLN A 369 7.36 -21.16 11.00
C GLN A 369 7.38 -22.23 12.09
N SER A 370 6.49 -22.11 13.08
CA SER A 370 6.11 -23.24 13.90
C SER A 370 5.49 -24.29 12.98
N GLY A 371 6.26 -25.35 12.73
CA GLY A 371 5.91 -26.46 11.87
C GLY A 371 4.51 -26.98 12.18
N GLY A 372 3.80 -27.36 11.10
CA GLY A 372 2.42 -27.81 11.13
C GLY A 372 2.16 -28.83 12.23
N ALA A 373 1.02 -28.67 12.90
CA ALA A 373 0.50 -29.66 13.83
C ALA A 373 0.38 -31.01 13.12
N LEU A 374 1.29 -31.93 13.46
CA LEU A 374 1.13 -33.35 13.19
C LEU A 374 -0.14 -33.79 13.91
N ARG A 375 -1.20 -34.06 13.15
CA ARG A 375 -2.34 -34.83 13.63
C ARG A 375 -1.87 -36.28 13.71
N TRP A 376 -1.84 -36.80 14.94
CA TRP A 376 -1.89 -38.23 15.19
C TRP A 376 -3.32 -38.53 15.62
N ASP A 377 -3.89 -39.60 15.05
CA ASP A 377 -5.31 -39.98 15.14
C ASP A 377 -5.90 -39.97 16.57
#